data_AF-A0A5E5AQ62-F1
#
_entry.id   AF-A0A5E5AQ62-F1
#
_cell.length_a   1.000
_cell.length_b   1.000
_cell.length_c   1.000
_cell.angle_alpha   90.00
_cell.angle_beta   90.00
_cell.angle_gamma   90.00
#
_symmetry.space_group_name_H-M   'P 1'
#
loop_
_entity.id
_entity.type
_entity.pdbx_description
1 polymer ?
#
loop_
_entity_poly.entity_id
_entity_poly.type
_entity_poly.pdbx_seq_one_letter_code
_entity_poly.pdbx_strand_id
1 'polypeptide(L)'
;MMARGLTQEHAMPTINFIYRGCVVDIDIGERAALWDITIEVVPYDGVELIEAIGAKKLKLPKTEELDVITSELICEVQLAIDHRLVGC
;
A
#
# COMPACT_ATOMS: atom_id res chain seq x y z
N MET A 1 40.83 2.46 -13.18
CA MET A 1 40.05 3.66 -13.58
C MET A 1 38.63 3.48 -13.09
N MET A 2 38.11 4.47 -12.39
CA MET A 2 36.79 4.47 -11.75
C MET A 2 35.65 4.81 -12.73
N ALA A 3 34.42 4.59 -12.23
CA ALA A 3 33.11 5.01 -12.74
C ALA A 3 32.53 4.10 -13.83
N ARG A 4 31.24 3.69 -13.76
CA ARG A 4 30.08 4.53 -13.45
C ARG A 4 29.00 3.69 -12.73
N GLY A 5 28.68 4.09 -11.50
CA GLY A 5 27.38 3.81 -10.91
C GLY A 5 26.35 4.65 -11.66
N LEU A 6 25.34 4.00 -12.20
CA LEU A 6 24.12 4.65 -12.67
C LEU A 6 23.00 4.00 -11.89
N THR A 7 22.58 4.74 -10.86
CA THR A 7 21.23 4.76 -10.27
C THR A 7 20.43 3.49 -10.42
N GLN A 8 20.47 2.68 -9.36
CA GLN A 8 19.37 1.83 -8.99
C GLN A 8 18.14 2.74 -8.88
N GLU A 9 17.33 2.80 -9.94
CA GLU A 9 15.94 3.21 -9.79
C GLU A 9 15.38 2.20 -8.80
N HIS A 10 15.30 2.56 -7.52
CA HIS A 10 14.45 1.83 -6.59
C HIS A 10 13.06 1.98 -7.18
N ALA A 11 12.68 1.02 -8.02
CA ALA A 11 11.35 0.86 -8.53
C ALA A 11 10.46 0.87 -7.31
N MET A 12 9.72 1.96 -7.13
CA MET A 12 8.74 2.10 -6.08
C MET A 12 7.80 0.89 -6.25
N PRO A 13 7.80 -0.07 -5.30
CA PRO A 13 6.90 -1.20 -5.37
C PRO A 13 5.51 -0.64 -5.21
N THR A 14 4.80 -0.56 -6.34
CA THR A 14 3.40 -0.17 -6.37
C THR A 14 2.58 -1.43 -6.52
N ILE A 15 1.64 -1.66 -5.60
CA ILE A 15 0.75 -2.82 -5.60
C ILE A 15 -0.64 -2.30 -5.92
N ASN A 16 -1.20 -2.70 -7.06
CA ASN A 16 -2.55 -2.36 -7.45
C ASN A 16 -3.42 -3.62 -7.54
N PHE A 17 -4.54 -3.65 -6.84
CA PHE A 17 -5.49 -4.76 -6.91
C PHE A 17 -6.92 -4.29 -6.71
N ILE A 18 -7.89 -5.11 -7.12
CA ILE A 18 -9.31 -4.84 -6.92
C ILE A 18 -9.83 -5.83 -5.89
N TYR A 19 -10.46 -5.34 -4.83
CA TYR A 19 -11.06 -6.16 -3.80
C TYR A 19 -12.48 -5.67 -3.47
N ARG A 20 -13.46 -6.57 -3.59
CA ARG A 20 -14.90 -6.30 -3.35
C ARG A 20 -15.44 -5.02 -4.01
N GLY A 21 -15.00 -4.73 -5.23
CA GLY A 21 -15.43 -3.53 -5.96
C GLY A 21 -14.74 -2.23 -5.50
N CYS A 22 -13.66 -2.33 -4.72
CA CYS A 22 -12.77 -1.21 -4.41
C CYS A 22 -11.43 -1.44 -5.13
N VAL A 23 -10.95 -0.42 -5.83
CA VAL A 23 -9.57 -0.37 -6.33
C VAL A 23 -8.68 0.00 -5.16
N VAL A 24 -7.66 -0.81 -4.91
CA VAL A 24 -6.64 -0.57 -3.91
C VAL A 24 -5.33 -0.31 -4.62
N ASP A 25 -4.70 0.80 -4.27
CA ASP A 25 -3.37 1.19 -4.70
C ASP A 25 -2.48 1.36 -3.47
N ILE A 26 -1.33 0.69 -3.45
CA ILE A 26 -0.36 0.76 -2.36
C ILE A 26 0.97 1.16 -2.95
N ASP A 27 1.45 2.35 -2.60
CA ASP A 27 2.77 2.84 -2.97
C ASP A 27 3.74 2.71 -1.79
N ILE A 28 4.85 2.01 -2.00
CA ILE A 28 5.87 1.82 -0.97
C ILE A 28 7.11 2.66 -1.31
N GLY A 29 7.17 3.87 -0.79
CA GLY A 29 8.34 4.73 -0.90
C GLY A 29 9.49 4.23 -0.02
N GLU A 30 10.68 4.07 -0.58
CA GLU A 30 11.87 3.82 0.22
C GLU A 30 12.42 5.13 0.81
N ARG A 31 12.52 5.24 2.15
CA ARG A 31 13.17 6.36 2.85
C ARG A 31 14.37 5.86 3.65
N ALA A 32 15.31 6.74 4.00
CA ALA A 32 16.61 6.40 4.61
C ALA A 32 16.58 5.17 5.55
N ALA A 33 15.80 5.22 6.63
CA ALA A 33 15.67 4.12 7.60
C ALA A 33 14.24 3.56 7.71
N LEU A 34 13.30 4.02 6.88
CA LEU A 34 11.88 3.70 6.99
C LEU A 34 11.27 3.45 5.62
N TRP A 35 10.29 2.56 5.57
CA TRP A 35 9.34 2.46 4.46
C TRP A 35 8.27 3.54 4.64
N ASP A 36 8.03 4.31 3.58
CA ASP A 36 7.01 5.34 3.47
C ASP A 36 5.85 4.77 2.66
N ILE A 37 4.90 4.15 3.35
CA ILE A 37 3.82 3.42 2.70
C ILE A 37 2.61 4.35 2.57
N THR A 38 2.09 4.47 1.37
CA THR A 38 0.86 5.19 1.05
C THR A 38 -0.16 4.18 0.52
N ILE A 39 -1.34 4.14 1.12
CA ILE A 39 -2.43 3.24 0.70
C ILE A 39 -3.59 4.12 0.28
N GLU A 40 -4.09 3.94 -0.93
CA GLU A 40 -5.28 4.59 -1.45
C GLU A 40 -6.32 3.52 -1.80
N VAL A 41 -7.55 3.71 -1.33
CA VAL A 41 -8.66 2.81 -1.65
C VAL A 41 -9.79 3.63 -2.25
N VAL A 42 -10.12 3.32 -3.51
CA VAL A 42 -11.12 4.02 -4.30
C VAL A 42 -12.28 3.05 -4.59
N PRO A 43 -13.49 3.28 -4.06
CA PRO A 43 -14.67 2.52 -4.47
C PRO A 43 -14.99 2.74 -5.96
N TYR A 44 -15.46 1.72 -6.66
CA TYR A 44 -16.11 1.92 -7.95
C TYR A 44 -17.46 2.63 -7.78
N ASP A 45 -17.88 3.39 -8.80
CA ASP A 45 -19.16 4.10 -8.85
C ASP A 45 -20.33 3.11 -8.62
N GLY A 46 -21.02 3.28 -7.49
CA GLY A 46 -22.08 2.37 -7.01
C GLY A 46 -21.75 1.56 -5.75
N VAL A 47 -20.51 1.59 -5.26
CA VAL A 47 -20.14 1.05 -3.94
C VAL A 47 -20.23 2.17 -2.89
N GLU A 48 -21.23 2.11 -2.02
CA GLU A 48 -21.34 3.00 -0.85
C GLU A 48 -20.32 2.61 0.22
N LEU A 49 -19.06 3.02 0.05
CA LEU A 49 -18.11 3.07 1.16
C LEU A 49 -18.56 4.20 2.10
N ILE A 50 -19.05 3.83 3.28
CA ILE A 50 -19.58 4.76 4.30
C ILE A 50 -18.55 5.86 4.65
N GLU A 51 -17.26 5.53 4.57
CA GLU A 51 -16.15 6.49 4.64
C GLU A 51 -15.04 6.08 3.67
N ALA A 52 -14.35 7.07 3.08
CA ALA A 52 -13.08 6.84 2.40
C ALA A 52 -12.11 6.16 3.37
N ILE A 53 -11.44 5.09 2.95
CA ILE A 53 -10.33 4.51 3.73
C ILE A 53 -9.20 5.52 3.56
N GLY A 54 -9.18 6.52 4.44
CA GLY A 54 -8.24 7.63 4.38
C GLY A 54 -6.81 7.10 4.28
N ALA A 55 -5.98 7.81 3.52
CA ALA A 55 -4.61 7.39 3.25
C ALA A 55 -3.86 7.11 4.56
N LYS A 56 -3.58 5.83 4.83
CA LYS A 56 -2.88 5.42 6.05
C LYS A 56 -1.39 5.40 5.76
N LYS A 57 -0.70 6.43 6.25
CA LYS A 57 0.75 6.51 6.13
C LYS A 57 1.42 5.69 7.22
N LEU A 58 1.95 4.53 6.84
CA LEU A 58 2.70 3.66 7.76
C LEU A 58 4.20 3.95 7.62
N LYS A 59 4.88 3.99 8.76
CA LYS A 59 6.34 4.14 8.86
C LYS A 59 6.89 2.88 9.48
N LEU A 60 7.29 1.92 8.65
CA LEU A 60 7.87 0.66 9.11
C LEU A 60 9.40 0.74 9.07
N PRO A 61 10.11 0.24 10.08
CA PRO A 61 11.55 0.08 10.00
C PRO A 61 11.92 -0.93 8.90
N LYS A 62 13.05 -0.70 8.21
CA LYS A 62 13.57 -1.64 7.19
C LYS A 62 14.16 -2.94 7.78
N THR A 63 13.68 -3.37 8.93
CA THR A 63 14.11 -4.62 9.56
C THR A 63 13.43 -5.83 8.94
N GLU A 64 12.29 -5.63 8.28
CA GLU A 64 11.50 -6.68 7.63
C GLU A 64 11.62 -6.61 6.12
N GLU A 65 11.53 -7.78 5.47
CA GLU A 65 11.55 -7.90 4.02
C GLU A 65 10.30 -7.26 3.40
N LEU A 66 10.49 -6.60 2.26
CA LEU A 66 9.43 -5.91 1.54
C LEU A 66 8.27 -6.84 1.15
N ASP A 67 8.56 -8.12 0.89
CA ASP A 67 7.56 -9.14 0.56
C ASP A 67 6.60 -9.40 1.72
N VAL A 68 7.14 -9.49 2.95
CA VAL A 68 6.36 -9.65 4.19
C VAL A 68 5.48 -8.42 4.43
N ILE A 69 6.07 -7.23 4.32
CA ILE A 69 5.35 -5.96 4.45
C ILE A 69 4.21 -5.88 3.42
N THR A 70 4.47 -6.25 2.17
CA THR A 70 3.47 -6.25 1.10
C THR A 70 2.30 -7.17 1.41
N SER A 71 2.58 -8.40 1.84
CA SER A 71 1.55 -9.39 2.17
C SER A 71 0.68 -8.94 3.35
N GLU A 72 1.29 -8.38 4.41
CA GLU A 72 0.55 -7.83 5.55
C GLU A 72 -0.29 -6.62 5.17
N LEU A 73 0.24 -5.70 4.36
CA LEU A 73 -0.50 -4.53 3.89
C LEU A 73 -1.74 -4.94 3.08
N ILE A 74 -1.61 -5.92 2.19
CA ILE A 74 -2.74 -6.45 1.42
C ILE A 74 -3.80 -7.03 2.37
N CYS A 75 -3.37 -7.84 3.35
CA CYS A 75 -4.27 -8.45 4.33
C CYS A 75 -5.03 -7.40 5.15
N GLU A 76 -4.33 -6.42 5.70
CA GLU A 76 -4.90 -5.33 6.50
C GLU A 76 -5.90 -4.49 5.68
N VAL A 77 -5.58 -4.18 4.42
CA VAL A 77 -6.50 -3.42 3.56
C VAL A 77 -7.75 -4.24 3.23
N GLN A 78 -7.61 -5.54 2.95
CA GLN A 78 -8.75 -6.41 2.74
C GLN A 78 -9.64 -6.51 3.98
N LEU A 79 -9.05 -6.65 5.17
CA LEU A 79 -9.78 -6.65 6.45
C LEU A 79 -10.49 -5.31 6.70
N ALA A 80 -9.84 -4.18 6.41
CA ALA A 80 -10.45 -2.86 6.55
C ALA A 80 -11.64 -2.67 5.60
N ILE A 81 -11.53 -3.17 4.36
CA ILE A 81 -12.64 -3.17 3.39
C ILE A 81 -13.76 -4.10 3.88
N ASP A 82 -13.44 -5.29 4.38
CA ASP A 82 -14.41 -6.24 4.91
C ASP A 82 -15.17 -5.66 6.11
N HIS A 83 -14.46 -5.13 7.11
CA HIS A 83 -15.05 -4.48 8.28
C HIS A 83 -15.96 -3.29 7.93
N ARG A 84 -15.66 -2.56 6.85
CA ARG A 84 -16.48 -1.42 6.41
C ARG A 84 -17.66 -1.83 5.54
N LEU A 85 -17.53 -2.90 4.76
CA LEU A 85 -18.64 -3.49 4.00
C LEU A 85 -19.62 -4.25 4.89
N VAL A 86 -19.12 -4.90 5.93
CA VAL A 86 -19.92 -5.51 7.00
C VAL A 86 -20.27 -4.40 7.98
N GLY A 87 -21.08 -3.44 7.53
CA GLY A 87 -21.70 -2.46 8.42
C GLY A 87 -22.53 -3.20 9.46
N CYS A 88 -22.07 -3.22 10.71
CA CYS A 88 -22.92 -3.57 11.84
C CYS A 88 -23.97 -2.49 12.10
#